data_AF-A0A1C5M499-F1
#
_entry.id   AF-A0A1C5M499-F1
#
_cell.length_a   1.000
_cell.length_b   1.000
_cell.length_c   1.000
_cell.angle_alpha   90.00
_cell.angle_beta   90.00
_cell.angle_gamma   90.00
#
_symmetry.space_group_name_H-M   'P 1'
#
loop_
_entity.id
_entity.type
_entity.pdbx_description
1 polymer ?
#
loop_
_entity_poly.entity_id
_entity_poly.type
_entity_poly.pdbx_seq_one_letter_code
_entity_poly.pdbx_strand_id
1 'polypeptide(L)'
;MKSKKVLSLLLACAVTVSMGTTVFASTEDQIAAAQAQKQEAQAGLAQAQANISGLESKKQELESYLAELNSQYNELTDSISQLSIEAAEKEEELKNVKAQLEVAKQNAQDQYEAMKIRIQYMYEHGGSTMLEMLLSSDNLSDFMNQANNVATISTYDRNMLKKYEETQEAIKTQETQVEEESASIGNLLTEKSSKQQEVQNLVASTSDNINSYVNQISASQEEADALMAQVNSADSSISQLMEEAEQEKAAEAAAAEAAAAQETAEAAQDENTDEETDVVDESGYASEAQDTSSGSEDTTYTEDTSSTDSSDYSEDTSSDSATAEETSSSSSDTSSSETSSSSQGTYLGNFKLTGYCNCAQCCGTAGNATASGTTPVAGRTVAMAGVPFGTKLLINGNVYTVEDLGTPYGHVDIYCSSHSEALSFGLQYADVYQLN
;
A
#
# COMPACT_ATOMS: atom_id res chain seq x y z
N MET A 1 -20.87 -8.48 15.20
CA MET A 1 -22.11 -9.28 14.97
C MET A 1 -23.24 -8.42 14.37
N LYS A 2 -23.19 -8.03 13.09
CA LYS A 2 -24.30 -7.33 12.38
C LYS A 2 -24.30 -7.65 10.87
N SER A 3 -24.68 -8.87 10.50
CA SER A 3 -24.76 -9.33 9.10
C SER A 3 -25.88 -10.35 8.93
N LYS A 4 -27.13 -9.86 8.83
CA LYS A 4 -28.30 -10.65 8.43
C LYS A 4 -29.26 -9.78 7.60
N LYS A 5 -29.01 -9.67 6.28
CA LYS A 5 -29.96 -9.04 5.34
C LYS A 5 -29.78 -9.34 3.84
N VAL A 6 -29.09 -10.42 3.47
CA VAL A 6 -29.07 -10.94 2.08
C VAL A 6 -29.30 -12.45 2.10
N LEU A 7 -30.56 -12.86 2.23
CA LEU A 7 -31.03 -14.22 1.89
C LEU A 7 -32.57 -14.14 1.72
N SER A 8 -33.02 -13.76 0.52
CA SER A 8 -34.44 -13.52 0.22
C SER A 8 -34.79 -13.82 -1.25
N LEU A 9 -34.18 -14.89 -1.78
CA LEU A 9 -34.49 -15.53 -3.06
C LEU A 9 -34.34 -17.05 -2.85
N LEU A 10 -35.02 -17.88 -3.66
CA LEU A 10 -34.97 -19.37 -3.66
C LEU A 10 -35.83 -20.18 -2.64
N LEU A 11 -37.02 -19.73 -2.21
CA LEU A 11 -38.01 -20.69 -1.67
C LEU A 11 -39.49 -20.26 -1.82
N ALA A 12 -40.05 -20.36 -3.04
CA ALA A 12 -41.46 -20.02 -3.30
C ALA A 12 -42.17 -20.84 -4.41
N CYS A 13 -41.69 -22.03 -4.78
CA CYS A 13 -42.44 -22.97 -5.64
C CYS A 13 -43.16 -24.04 -4.79
N ALA A 14 -44.11 -23.61 -3.97
CA ALA A 14 -44.99 -24.51 -3.24
C ALA A 14 -46.06 -25.09 -4.18
N VAL A 15 -45.95 -26.37 -4.52
CA VAL A 15 -46.84 -27.05 -5.48
C VAL A 15 -48.27 -27.12 -4.95
N THR A 16 -49.16 -26.29 -5.49
CA THR A 16 -50.61 -26.39 -5.29
C THR A 16 -51.23 -27.21 -6.41
N VAL A 17 -51.54 -28.49 -6.16
CA VAL A 17 -52.24 -29.34 -7.12
C VAL A 17 -53.71 -28.90 -7.23
N SER A 18 -54.05 -28.25 -8.34
CA SER A 18 -55.43 -28.00 -8.77
C SER A 18 -55.63 -28.56 -10.19
N MET A 19 -56.74 -29.26 -10.41
CA MET A 19 -56.95 -30.03 -11.64
C MET A 19 -57.30 -29.12 -12.82
N GLY A 20 -56.41 -29.03 -13.80
CA GLY A 20 -56.64 -28.34 -15.07
C GLY A 20 -55.51 -28.59 -16.06
N THR A 21 -55.86 -29.15 -17.23
CA THR A 21 -55.03 -29.28 -18.46
C THR A 21 -53.51 -29.35 -18.26
N THR A 22 -52.96 -30.56 -18.17
CA THR A 22 -51.53 -30.81 -18.33
C THR A 22 -51.11 -30.50 -19.77
N VAL A 23 -50.62 -29.29 -20.00
CA VAL A 23 -49.80 -28.98 -21.17
C VAL A 23 -48.47 -29.70 -20.96
N PHE A 24 -48.19 -30.71 -21.77
CA PHE A 24 -46.84 -31.27 -21.85
C PHE A 24 -45.97 -30.23 -22.57
N ALA A 25 -44.90 -29.77 -21.91
CA ALA A 25 -43.85 -29.03 -22.57
C ALA A 25 -43.11 -30.00 -23.51
N SER A 26 -42.83 -29.56 -24.74
CA SER A 26 -42.17 -30.41 -25.72
C SER A 26 -40.76 -30.78 -25.26
N THR A 27 -40.20 -31.86 -25.81
CA THR A 27 -38.81 -32.25 -25.57
C THR A 27 -37.84 -31.10 -25.97
N GLU A 28 -38.22 -30.31 -26.97
CA GLU A 28 -37.50 -29.12 -27.44
C GLU A 28 -37.57 -27.94 -26.43
N ASP A 29 -38.72 -27.71 -25.76
CA ASP A 29 -38.83 -26.76 -24.64
C ASP A 29 -37.95 -27.16 -23.44
N GLN A 30 -37.85 -28.46 -23.16
CA GLN A 30 -37.05 -28.99 -22.06
C GLN A 30 -35.54 -28.85 -22.33
N ILE A 31 -35.11 -29.07 -23.58
CA ILE A 31 -33.73 -28.79 -24.02
C ILE A 31 -33.42 -27.29 -23.84
N ALA A 32 -34.32 -26.40 -24.28
CA ALA A 32 -34.13 -24.96 -24.15
C ALA A 32 -34.02 -24.51 -22.68
N ALA A 33 -34.85 -25.06 -21.79
CA ALA A 33 -34.77 -24.79 -20.35
C ALA A 33 -33.46 -25.28 -19.72
N ALA A 34 -32.99 -26.49 -20.08
CA ALA A 34 -31.73 -27.03 -19.59
C ALA A 34 -30.50 -26.25 -20.12
N GLN A 35 -30.53 -25.79 -21.38
CA GLN A 35 -29.52 -24.90 -21.95
C GLN A 35 -29.48 -23.54 -21.22
N ALA A 36 -30.64 -22.95 -20.92
CA ALA A 36 -30.71 -21.71 -20.15
C ALA A 36 -30.13 -21.88 -18.72
N GLN A 37 -30.48 -22.96 -18.02
CA GLN A 37 -29.91 -23.27 -16.71
C GLN A 37 -28.39 -23.48 -16.77
N LYS A 38 -27.89 -24.18 -17.80
CA LYS A 38 -26.45 -24.34 -18.03
C LYS A 38 -25.77 -22.97 -18.20
N GLN A 39 -26.35 -22.09 -19.00
CA GLN A 39 -25.78 -20.77 -19.29
C GLN A 39 -25.79 -19.86 -18.04
N GLU A 40 -26.83 -19.91 -17.21
CA GLU A 40 -26.88 -19.22 -15.91
C GLU A 40 -25.80 -19.76 -14.95
N ALA A 41 -25.66 -21.09 -14.83
CA ALA A 41 -24.65 -21.71 -14.00
C ALA A 41 -23.21 -21.42 -14.47
N GLN A 42 -22.97 -21.35 -15.80
CA GLN A 42 -21.68 -20.95 -16.37
C GLN A 42 -21.37 -19.47 -16.12
N ALA A 43 -22.36 -18.57 -16.21
CA ALA A 43 -22.18 -17.16 -15.88
C ALA A 43 -21.88 -16.97 -14.37
N GLY A 44 -22.58 -17.69 -13.51
CA GLY A 44 -22.29 -17.74 -12.07
C GLY A 44 -20.88 -18.26 -11.78
N LEU A 45 -20.45 -19.35 -12.43
CA LEU A 45 -19.12 -19.93 -12.26
C LEU A 45 -18.01 -18.93 -12.62
N ALA A 46 -18.14 -18.24 -13.75
CA ALA A 46 -17.19 -17.21 -14.16
C ALA A 46 -17.15 -16.03 -13.17
N GLN A 47 -18.31 -15.63 -12.62
CA GLN A 47 -18.40 -14.58 -11.60
C GLN A 47 -17.78 -15.00 -10.25
N ALA A 48 -17.93 -16.26 -9.85
CA ALA A 48 -17.30 -16.81 -8.64
C ALA A 48 -15.77 -16.90 -8.80
N GLN A 49 -15.29 -17.38 -9.95
CA GLN A 49 -13.86 -17.41 -10.27
C GLN A 49 -13.23 -16.01 -10.30
N ALA A 50 -13.90 -15.03 -10.91
CA ALA A 50 -13.45 -13.63 -10.88
C ALA A 50 -13.42 -13.03 -9.46
N ASN A 51 -14.36 -13.43 -8.58
CA ASN A 51 -14.34 -13.03 -7.18
C ASN A 51 -13.15 -13.65 -6.42
N ILE A 52 -12.86 -14.93 -6.63
CA ILE A 52 -11.71 -15.63 -6.04
C ILE A 52 -10.41 -14.91 -6.39
N SER A 53 -10.11 -14.68 -7.68
CA SER A 53 -8.87 -13.99 -8.08
C SER A 53 -8.78 -12.56 -7.55
N GLY A 54 -9.92 -11.85 -7.43
CA GLY A 54 -10.00 -10.52 -6.82
C GLY A 54 -9.81 -10.48 -5.30
N LEU A 55 -10.09 -11.59 -4.61
CA LEU A 55 -9.82 -11.77 -3.18
C LEU A 55 -8.38 -12.24 -2.94
N GLU A 56 -7.86 -13.15 -3.77
CA GLU A 56 -6.45 -13.59 -3.73
C GLU A 56 -5.48 -12.42 -3.94
N SER A 57 -5.77 -11.53 -4.89
CA SER A 57 -4.97 -10.32 -5.14
C SER A 57 -4.89 -9.43 -3.88
N LYS A 58 -6.01 -9.20 -3.20
CA LYS A 58 -6.07 -8.41 -1.95
C LYS A 58 -5.41 -9.12 -0.77
N LYS A 59 -5.51 -10.44 -0.72
CA LYS A 59 -4.80 -11.27 0.26
C LYS A 59 -3.29 -11.10 0.09
N GLN A 60 -2.77 -11.18 -1.14
CA GLN A 60 -1.35 -11.01 -1.43
C GLN A 60 -0.85 -9.58 -1.15
N GLU A 61 -1.67 -8.56 -1.42
CA GLU A 61 -1.41 -7.16 -1.05
C GLU A 61 -1.24 -7.03 0.48
N LEU A 62 -2.17 -7.58 1.27
CA LEU A 62 -2.09 -7.58 2.73
C LEU A 62 -0.95 -8.44 3.28
N GLU A 63 -0.62 -9.58 2.67
CA GLU A 63 0.55 -10.40 3.05
C GLU A 63 1.87 -9.64 2.81
N SER A 64 1.93 -8.85 1.74
CA SER A 64 3.08 -7.97 1.45
C SER A 64 3.17 -6.82 2.48
N TYR A 65 2.05 -6.17 2.80
CA TYR A 65 1.99 -5.15 3.84
C TYR A 65 2.30 -5.70 5.24
N LEU A 66 1.91 -6.96 5.52
CA LEU A 66 2.25 -7.64 6.76
C LEU A 66 3.76 -7.89 6.87
N ALA A 67 4.45 -8.24 5.78
CA ALA A 67 5.91 -8.39 5.78
C ALA A 67 6.60 -7.04 6.09
N GLU A 68 6.15 -5.96 5.46
CA GLU A 68 6.63 -4.59 5.69
C GLU A 68 6.44 -4.14 7.16
N LEU A 69 5.24 -4.32 7.72
CA LEU A 69 4.97 -4.04 9.14
C LEU A 69 5.88 -4.84 10.10
N ASN A 70 6.24 -6.08 9.75
CA ASN A 70 7.18 -6.87 10.54
C ASN A 70 8.63 -6.35 10.43
N SER A 71 9.05 -5.80 9.27
CA SER A 71 10.36 -5.13 9.16
C SER A 71 10.42 -3.91 10.07
N GLN A 72 9.41 -3.03 9.96
CA GLN A 72 9.30 -1.83 10.80
C GLN A 72 9.26 -2.17 12.29
N TYR A 73 8.58 -3.25 12.70
CA TYR A 73 8.59 -3.72 14.08
C TYR A 73 9.99 -4.12 14.56
N ASN A 74 10.77 -4.80 13.72
CA ASN A 74 12.13 -5.23 14.06
C ASN A 74 13.10 -4.04 14.14
N GLU A 75 13.14 -3.18 13.13
CA GLU A 75 13.96 -1.94 13.10
C GLU A 75 13.68 -1.03 14.30
N LEU A 76 12.41 -0.97 14.72
CA LEU A 76 11.97 -0.21 15.87
C LEU A 76 12.35 -0.89 17.20
N THR A 77 12.34 -2.23 17.25
CA THR A 77 12.86 -3.00 18.39
C THR A 77 14.37 -2.79 18.57
N ASP A 78 15.14 -2.82 17.48
CA ASP A 78 16.57 -2.55 17.49
C ASP A 78 16.86 -1.09 17.86
N SER A 79 16.09 -0.13 17.33
CA SER A 79 16.15 1.28 17.73
C SER A 79 15.96 1.48 19.24
N ILE A 80 14.95 0.82 19.82
CA ILE A 80 14.63 0.90 21.25
C ILE A 80 15.75 0.27 22.07
N SER A 81 16.32 -0.85 21.61
CA SER A 81 17.46 -1.51 22.25
C SER A 81 18.69 -0.61 22.30
N GLN A 82 19.05 0.03 21.18
CA GLN A 82 20.18 0.97 21.09
C GLN A 82 19.98 2.19 22.00
N LEU A 83 18.83 2.87 21.91
CA LEU A 83 18.51 4.01 22.76
C LEU A 83 18.44 3.65 24.26
N SER A 84 18.11 2.40 24.60
CA SER A 84 18.11 1.93 25.99
C SER A 84 19.53 1.76 26.55
N ILE A 85 20.51 1.48 25.69
CA ILE A 85 21.94 1.44 26.07
C ILE A 85 22.45 2.88 26.22
N GLU A 86 22.19 3.75 25.25
CA GLU A 86 22.57 5.17 25.30
C GLU A 86 21.98 5.89 26.52
N ALA A 87 20.71 5.58 26.88
CA ALA A 87 20.08 6.08 28.10
C ALA A 87 20.86 5.69 29.36
N ALA A 88 21.24 4.41 29.49
CA ALA A 88 21.96 3.91 30.66
C ALA A 88 23.38 4.50 30.76
N GLU A 89 24.09 4.67 29.64
CA GLU A 89 25.38 5.34 29.59
C GLU A 89 25.26 6.82 29.99
N LYS A 90 24.21 7.53 29.53
CA LYS A 90 23.94 8.92 29.90
C LYS A 90 23.49 9.09 31.36
N GLU A 91 22.76 8.14 31.93
CA GLU A 91 22.46 8.12 33.37
C GLU A 91 23.73 7.93 34.23
N GLU A 92 24.70 7.12 33.79
CA GLU A 92 25.98 6.99 34.48
C GLU A 92 26.86 8.23 34.29
N GLU A 93 26.88 8.86 33.11
CA GLU A 93 27.54 10.16 32.90
C GLU A 93 26.95 11.22 33.84
N LEU A 94 25.62 11.37 33.88
CA LEU A 94 24.91 12.32 34.73
C LEU A 94 25.29 12.17 36.21
N LYS A 95 25.32 10.92 36.69
CA LYS A 95 25.69 10.55 38.06
C LYS A 95 27.15 10.91 38.38
N ASN A 96 28.06 10.73 37.41
CA ASN A 96 29.47 11.11 37.54
C ASN A 96 29.64 12.64 37.56
N VAL A 97 29.01 13.34 36.62
CA VAL A 97 28.99 14.82 36.56
C VAL A 97 28.47 15.40 37.87
N LYS A 98 27.36 14.89 38.41
CA LYS A 98 26.80 15.36 39.70
C LYS A 98 27.71 15.07 40.90
N ALA A 99 28.46 13.97 40.89
CA ALA A 99 29.47 13.70 41.92
C ALA A 99 30.66 14.68 41.84
N GLN A 100 31.16 14.96 40.63
CA GLN A 100 32.22 15.95 40.40
C GLN A 100 31.76 17.37 40.78
N LEU A 101 30.50 17.69 40.51
CA LEU A 101 29.84 18.96 40.79
C LEU A 101 29.74 19.25 42.30
N GLU A 102 29.37 18.28 43.13
CA GLU A 102 29.40 18.45 44.60
C GLU A 102 30.83 18.60 45.14
N VAL A 103 31.81 17.84 44.61
CA VAL A 103 33.23 18.02 44.97
C VAL A 103 33.74 19.41 44.56
N ALA A 104 33.34 19.91 43.39
CA ALA A 104 33.68 21.25 42.93
C ALA A 104 33.02 22.34 43.77
N LYS A 105 31.74 22.18 44.18
CA LYS A 105 31.06 23.09 45.13
C LYS A 105 31.78 23.16 46.47
N GLN A 106 32.27 22.04 47.02
CA GLN A 106 33.03 22.05 48.26
C GLN A 106 34.39 22.75 48.10
N ASN A 107 35.16 22.37 47.06
CA ASN A 107 36.43 23.03 46.74
C ASN A 107 36.26 24.54 46.49
N ALA A 108 35.15 24.95 45.88
CA ALA A 108 34.75 26.33 45.68
C ALA A 108 34.51 27.04 47.02
N GLN A 109 33.69 26.47 47.91
CA GLN A 109 33.42 27.05 49.23
C GLN A 109 34.71 27.17 50.06
N ASP A 110 35.59 26.17 50.03
CA ASP A 110 36.87 26.18 50.73
C ASP A 110 37.82 27.25 50.19
N GLN A 111 37.89 27.42 48.86
CA GLN A 111 38.63 28.53 48.22
C GLN A 111 38.05 29.90 48.58
N TYR A 112 36.72 30.03 48.65
CA TYR A 112 36.06 31.29 49.02
C TYR A 112 36.35 31.70 50.46
N GLU A 113 36.30 30.76 51.42
CA GLU A 113 36.68 31.02 52.82
C GLU A 113 38.18 31.31 52.99
N ALA A 114 39.05 30.57 52.28
CA ALA A 114 40.49 30.87 52.25
C ALA A 114 40.78 32.26 51.66
N MET A 115 40.07 32.65 50.60
CA MET A 115 40.17 33.97 49.98
C MET A 115 39.68 35.08 50.93
N LYS A 116 38.57 34.86 51.67
CA LYS A 116 38.11 35.79 52.72
C LYS A 116 39.16 36.02 53.80
N ILE A 117 39.77 34.96 54.33
CA ILE A 117 40.84 35.06 55.34
C ILE A 117 42.04 35.84 54.78
N ARG A 118 42.43 35.57 53.51
CA ARG A 118 43.55 36.26 52.85
C ARG A 118 43.26 37.74 52.58
N ILE A 119 42.04 38.08 52.14
CA ILE A 119 41.59 39.47 51.95
C ILE A 119 41.54 40.20 53.30
N GLN A 120 41.04 39.56 54.36
CA GLN A 120 41.03 40.13 55.71
C GLN A 120 42.47 40.43 56.18
N TYR A 121 43.39 39.48 56.08
CA TYR A 121 44.80 39.68 56.41
C TYR A 121 45.46 40.80 55.57
N MET A 122 45.15 40.87 54.27
CA MET A 122 45.63 41.96 53.40
C MET A 122 45.01 43.33 53.73
N TYR A 123 43.82 43.38 54.33
CA TYR A 123 43.21 44.62 54.80
C TYR A 123 43.75 45.06 56.16
N GLU A 124 43.85 44.14 57.12
CA GLU A 124 44.28 44.40 58.51
C GLU A 124 45.80 44.63 58.62
N HIS A 125 46.60 44.00 57.75
CA HIS A 125 48.06 44.12 57.75
C HIS A 125 48.64 44.59 56.41
N GLY A 126 48.08 44.16 55.28
CA GLY A 126 48.70 44.38 53.97
C GLY A 126 48.91 45.86 53.59
N GLY A 127 47.96 46.74 53.88
CA GLY A 127 48.03 48.15 53.47
C GLY A 127 49.22 48.92 54.06
N SER A 128 49.42 48.84 55.38
CA SER A 128 50.60 49.40 56.05
C SER A 128 51.82 48.53 55.81
N THR A 129 51.75 47.24 56.12
CA THR A 129 52.94 46.39 56.19
C THR A 129 53.54 46.06 54.81
N MET A 130 52.79 46.03 53.70
CA MET A 130 53.43 45.92 52.37
C MET A 130 54.13 47.21 51.95
N LEU A 131 53.56 48.39 52.26
CA LEU A 131 54.19 49.67 51.97
C LEU A 131 55.43 49.89 52.85
N GLU A 132 55.34 49.50 54.13
CA GLU A 132 56.44 49.52 55.10
C GLU A 132 57.53 48.50 54.73
N MET A 133 57.16 47.29 54.27
CA MET A 133 58.10 46.25 53.79
C MET A 133 58.76 46.63 52.45
N LEU A 134 58.14 47.50 51.63
CA LEU A 134 58.76 48.13 50.46
C LEU A 134 59.67 49.30 50.87
N LEU A 135 59.25 50.16 51.81
CA LEU A 135 60.04 51.30 52.26
C LEU A 135 61.21 50.92 53.18
N SER A 136 61.19 49.73 53.80
CA SER A 136 62.25 49.20 54.66
C SER A 136 63.26 48.31 53.92
N SER A 137 63.25 48.28 52.58
CA SER A 137 64.23 47.50 51.82
C SER A 137 65.62 48.13 51.87
N ASP A 138 66.64 47.35 52.27
CA ASP A 138 68.03 47.85 52.43
C ASP A 138 68.66 48.42 51.14
N ASN A 139 68.18 47.99 49.96
CA ASN A 139 68.67 48.45 48.66
C ASN A 139 67.64 48.25 47.53
N LEU A 140 67.94 48.81 46.35
CA LEU A 140 67.09 48.77 45.16
C LEU A 140 66.81 47.36 44.62
N SER A 141 67.73 46.40 44.81
CA SER A 141 67.48 45.02 44.38
C SER A 141 66.42 44.35 45.25
N ASP A 142 66.50 44.57 46.57
CA ASP A 142 65.51 44.04 47.51
C ASP A 142 64.16 44.76 47.39
N PHE A 143 64.15 46.07 47.11
CA PHE A 143 62.92 46.78 46.72
C PHE A 143 62.22 46.11 45.52
N MET A 144 62.98 45.81 44.46
CA MET A 144 62.43 45.20 43.25
C MET A 144 61.98 43.75 43.47
N ASN A 145 62.74 42.96 44.24
CA ASN A 145 62.33 41.63 44.68
C ASN A 145 61.00 41.69 45.45
N GLN A 146 60.86 42.65 46.37
CA GLN A 146 59.66 42.77 47.20
C GLN A 146 58.44 43.27 46.42
N ALA A 147 58.62 44.20 45.49
CA ALA A 147 57.57 44.64 44.57
C ALA A 147 57.09 43.49 43.67
N ASN A 148 58.02 42.67 43.18
CA ASN A 148 57.72 41.48 42.39
C ASN A 148 56.97 40.41 43.22
N ASN A 149 57.34 40.20 44.48
CA ASN A 149 56.63 39.31 45.40
C ASN A 149 55.17 39.75 45.59
N VAL A 150 54.93 41.03 45.89
CA VAL A 150 53.58 41.58 46.07
C VAL A 150 52.74 41.47 44.78
N ALA A 151 53.33 41.79 43.62
CA ALA A 151 52.67 41.64 42.32
C ALA A 151 52.31 40.17 42.01
N THR A 152 53.22 39.24 42.31
CA THR A 152 53.03 37.80 42.11
C THR A 152 51.91 37.26 43.00
N ILE A 153 51.88 37.66 44.27
CA ILE A 153 50.83 37.33 45.26
C ILE A 153 49.45 37.78 44.74
N SER A 154 49.32 39.04 44.32
CA SER A 154 48.06 39.59 43.78
C SER A 154 47.62 38.92 42.46
N THR A 155 48.57 38.55 41.61
CA THR A 155 48.31 37.83 40.35
C THR A 155 47.83 36.41 40.61
N TYR A 156 48.42 35.71 41.59
CA TYR A 156 48.00 34.38 42.01
C TYR A 156 46.53 34.38 42.46
N ASP A 157 46.14 35.32 43.31
CA ASP A 157 44.78 35.36 43.87
C ASP A 157 43.70 35.60 42.80
N ARG A 158 43.97 36.55 41.88
CA ARG A 158 43.10 36.79 40.71
C ARG A 158 42.97 35.55 39.83
N ASN A 159 44.06 34.81 39.64
CA ASN A 159 44.05 33.58 38.85
C ASN A 159 43.34 32.42 39.55
N MET A 160 43.35 32.34 40.89
CA MET A 160 42.54 31.34 41.62
C MET A 160 41.05 31.66 41.53
N LEU A 161 40.67 32.93 41.73
CA LEU A 161 39.27 33.36 41.64
C LEU A 161 38.71 33.19 40.21
N LYS A 162 39.49 33.46 39.17
CA LYS A 162 39.07 33.20 37.78
C LYS A 162 38.88 31.70 37.50
N LYS A 163 39.77 30.84 38.01
CA LYS A 163 39.62 29.37 37.86
C LYS A 163 38.40 28.83 38.59
N TYR A 164 38.04 29.40 39.74
CA TYR A 164 36.80 29.10 40.45
C TYR A 164 35.59 29.37 39.54
N GLU A 165 35.55 30.55 38.90
CA GLU A 165 34.44 30.99 38.04
C GLU A 165 34.32 30.07 36.80
N GLU A 166 35.43 29.84 36.10
CA GLU A 166 35.52 28.93 34.94
C GLU A 166 35.06 27.50 35.28
N THR A 167 35.43 27.00 36.47
CA THR A 167 35.06 25.65 36.92
C THR A 167 33.56 25.55 37.22
N GLN A 168 32.96 26.57 37.85
CA GLN A 168 31.53 26.62 38.13
C GLN A 168 30.68 26.67 36.85
N GLU A 169 31.06 27.49 35.87
CA GLU A 169 30.34 27.59 34.60
C GLU A 169 30.43 26.30 33.77
N ALA A 170 31.62 25.72 33.64
CA ALA A 170 31.82 24.47 32.88
C ALA A 170 31.00 23.32 33.47
N ILE A 171 31.00 23.16 34.80
CA ILE A 171 30.27 22.10 35.50
C ILE A 171 28.76 22.29 35.40
N LYS A 172 28.25 23.51 35.54
CA LYS A 172 26.83 23.82 35.34
C LYS A 172 26.40 23.53 33.90
N THR A 173 27.25 23.84 32.93
CA THR A 173 26.99 23.57 31.51
C THR A 173 26.90 22.07 31.23
N GLN A 174 27.83 21.27 31.78
CA GLN A 174 27.78 19.81 31.64
C GLN A 174 26.55 19.19 32.34
N GLU A 175 26.18 19.68 33.52
CA GLU A 175 24.95 19.22 34.21
C GLU A 175 23.71 19.50 33.36
N THR A 176 23.54 20.75 32.86
CA THR A 176 22.42 21.09 31.97
C THR A 176 22.40 20.23 30.71
N GLN A 177 23.54 20.07 30.02
CA GLN A 177 23.60 19.32 28.76
C GLN A 177 23.22 17.85 28.95
N VAL A 178 23.75 17.18 29.98
CA VAL A 178 23.46 15.75 30.20
C VAL A 178 22.03 15.54 30.72
N GLU A 179 21.43 16.50 31.44
CA GLU A 179 19.99 16.46 31.77
C GLU A 179 19.11 16.62 30.51
N GLU A 180 19.44 17.55 29.61
CA GLU A 180 18.71 17.75 28.35
C GLU A 180 18.84 16.54 27.40
N GLU A 181 20.04 15.97 27.26
CA GLU A 181 20.29 14.76 26.47
C GLU A 181 19.55 13.53 27.04
N SER A 182 19.63 13.31 28.36
CA SER A 182 18.92 12.21 29.03
C SER A 182 17.40 12.32 28.89
N ALA A 183 16.83 13.53 29.06
CA ALA A 183 15.41 13.78 28.85
C ALA A 183 14.99 13.56 27.39
N SER A 184 15.83 13.95 26.43
CA SER A 184 15.60 13.71 25.00
C SER A 184 15.51 12.21 24.67
N ILE A 185 16.47 11.41 25.15
CA ILE A 185 16.47 9.95 24.95
C ILE A 185 15.24 9.30 25.60
N GLY A 186 14.85 9.71 26.82
CA GLY A 186 13.63 9.22 27.47
C GLY A 186 12.34 9.50 26.70
N ASN A 187 12.24 10.67 26.05
CA ASN A 187 11.14 10.99 25.15
C ASN A 187 11.15 10.10 23.89
N LEU A 188 12.31 9.95 23.24
CA LEU A 188 12.47 9.11 22.04
C LEU A 188 12.14 7.62 22.30
N LEU A 189 12.53 7.08 23.46
CA LEU A 189 12.15 5.74 23.90
C LEU A 189 10.64 5.60 24.07
N THR A 190 9.99 6.60 24.66
CA THR A 190 8.53 6.63 24.87
C THR A 190 7.78 6.71 23.54
N GLU A 191 8.23 7.56 22.62
CA GLU A 191 7.66 7.71 21.27
C GLU A 191 7.81 6.41 20.46
N LYS A 192 9.04 5.86 20.38
CA LYS A 192 9.31 4.63 19.64
C LYS A 192 8.58 3.42 20.22
N SER A 193 8.50 3.28 21.54
CA SER A 193 7.72 2.20 22.18
C SER A 193 6.21 2.33 21.89
N SER A 194 5.67 3.55 21.89
CA SER A 194 4.28 3.80 21.49
C SER A 194 4.03 3.41 20.03
N LYS A 195 4.95 3.76 19.13
CA LYS A 195 4.89 3.37 17.71
C LYS A 195 5.03 1.85 17.51
N GLN A 196 5.83 1.18 18.34
CA GLN A 196 5.99 -0.29 18.32
C GLN A 196 4.69 -1.00 18.67
N GLN A 197 3.95 -0.48 19.65
CA GLN A 197 2.62 -0.98 20.00
C GLN A 197 1.59 -0.69 18.89
N GLU A 198 1.65 0.47 18.24
CA GLU A 198 0.80 0.79 17.08
C GLU A 198 1.02 -0.20 15.92
N VAL A 199 2.29 -0.44 15.54
CA VAL A 199 2.67 -1.42 14.50
C VAL A 199 2.20 -2.82 14.89
N GLN A 200 2.34 -3.23 16.15
CA GLN A 200 1.85 -4.54 16.63
C GLN A 200 0.32 -4.69 16.49
N ASN A 201 -0.44 -3.62 16.75
CA ASN A 201 -1.89 -3.61 16.54
C ASN A 201 -2.25 -3.67 15.04
N LEU A 202 -1.47 -3.02 14.17
CA LEU A 202 -1.63 -3.11 12.71
C LEU A 202 -1.30 -4.52 12.19
N VAL A 203 -0.24 -5.16 12.68
CA VAL A 203 0.11 -6.56 12.37
C VAL A 203 -1.05 -7.51 12.70
N ALA A 204 -1.66 -7.36 13.88
CA ALA A 204 -2.81 -8.17 14.27
C ALA A 204 -4.04 -7.92 13.37
N SER A 205 -4.38 -6.64 13.13
CA SER A 205 -5.51 -6.24 12.26
C SER A 205 -5.32 -6.75 10.82
N THR A 206 -4.13 -6.63 10.25
CA THR A 206 -3.81 -7.12 8.91
C THR A 206 -3.91 -8.65 8.84
N SER A 207 -3.45 -9.37 9.86
CA SER A 207 -3.60 -10.83 9.96
C SER A 207 -5.08 -11.26 10.03
N ASP A 208 -5.91 -10.58 10.81
CA ASP A 208 -7.35 -10.83 10.87
C ASP A 208 -8.05 -10.58 9.52
N ASN A 209 -7.63 -9.57 8.76
CA ASN A 209 -8.15 -9.29 7.42
C ASN A 209 -7.70 -10.33 6.38
N ILE A 210 -6.44 -10.80 6.45
CA ILE A 210 -5.95 -11.94 5.62
C ILE A 210 -6.79 -13.19 5.90
N ASN A 211 -7.00 -13.54 7.18
CA ASN A 211 -7.86 -14.66 7.57
C ASN A 211 -9.31 -14.46 7.09
N SER A 212 -9.83 -13.24 7.13
CA SER A 212 -11.16 -12.91 6.57
C SER A 212 -11.25 -13.17 5.07
N TYR A 213 -10.22 -12.82 4.29
CA TYR A 213 -10.18 -13.11 2.85
C TYR A 213 -9.99 -14.60 2.56
N VAL A 214 -9.17 -15.33 3.32
CA VAL A 214 -9.04 -16.80 3.20
C VAL A 214 -10.40 -17.48 3.35
N ASN A 215 -11.19 -17.12 4.37
CA ASN A 215 -12.53 -17.66 4.57
C ASN A 215 -13.51 -17.30 3.43
N GLN A 216 -13.40 -16.10 2.85
CA GLN A 216 -14.22 -15.70 1.69
C GLN A 216 -13.83 -16.44 0.40
N ILE A 217 -12.54 -16.68 0.19
CA ILE A 217 -12.02 -17.50 -0.93
C ILE A 217 -12.56 -18.92 -0.83
N SER A 218 -12.49 -19.55 0.35
CA SER A 218 -13.05 -20.90 0.57
C SER A 218 -14.56 -20.95 0.29
N ALA A 219 -15.33 -19.96 0.74
CA ALA A 219 -16.77 -19.91 0.48
C ALA A 219 -17.11 -19.73 -1.02
N SER A 220 -16.38 -18.88 -1.75
CA SER A 220 -16.57 -18.76 -3.21
C SER A 220 -16.03 -19.95 -3.99
N GLN A 221 -15.09 -20.72 -3.45
CA GLN A 221 -14.68 -22.01 -4.05
C GLN A 221 -15.78 -23.07 -3.90
N GLU A 222 -16.40 -23.18 -2.71
CA GLU A 222 -17.57 -24.06 -2.52
C GLU A 222 -18.74 -23.68 -3.45
N GLU A 223 -18.96 -22.39 -3.68
CA GLU A 223 -19.93 -21.86 -4.65
C GLU A 223 -19.56 -22.22 -6.10
N ALA A 224 -18.30 -22.03 -6.50
CA ALA A 224 -17.80 -22.40 -7.82
C ALA A 224 -17.91 -23.91 -8.09
N ASP A 225 -17.54 -24.75 -7.12
CA ASP A 225 -17.63 -26.21 -7.23
C ASP A 225 -19.10 -26.67 -7.38
N ALA A 226 -20.02 -26.05 -6.63
CA ALA A 226 -21.46 -26.32 -6.73
C ALA A 226 -22.07 -25.84 -8.06
N LEU A 227 -21.57 -24.74 -8.64
CA LEU A 227 -21.98 -24.26 -9.96
C LEU A 227 -21.41 -25.16 -11.08
N MET A 228 -20.16 -25.62 -10.96
CA MET A 228 -19.56 -26.57 -11.89
C MET A 228 -20.31 -27.92 -11.89
N ALA A 229 -20.75 -28.39 -10.72
CA ALA A 229 -21.61 -29.57 -10.63
C ALA A 229 -22.97 -29.37 -11.33
N GLN A 230 -23.57 -28.17 -11.26
CA GLN A 230 -24.80 -27.85 -11.99
C GLN A 230 -24.58 -27.82 -13.50
N VAL A 231 -23.48 -27.25 -13.99
CA VAL A 231 -23.12 -27.26 -15.43
C VAL A 231 -23.00 -28.70 -15.94
N ASN A 232 -22.24 -29.55 -15.23
CA ASN A 232 -22.07 -30.97 -15.59
C ASN A 232 -23.40 -31.75 -15.55
N SER A 233 -24.29 -31.44 -14.59
CA SER A 233 -25.62 -32.03 -14.52
C SER A 233 -26.51 -31.58 -15.68
N ALA A 234 -26.46 -30.29 -16.05
CA ALA A 234 -27.24 -29.77 -17.16
C ALA A 234 -26.77 -30.33 -18.51
N ASP A 235 -25.46 -30.46 -18.73
CA ASP A 235 -24.90 -31.13 -19.91
C ASP A 235 -25.32 -32.60 -20.03
N SER A 236 -25.41 -33.30 -18.89
CA SER A 236 -25.92 -34.68 -18.84
C SER A 236 -27.40 -34.75 -19.25
N SER A 237 -28.24 -33.85 -18.71
CA SER A 237 -29.67 -33.77 -19.06
C SER A 237 -29.91 -33.36 -20.52
N ILE A 238 -29.16 -32.37 -21.04
CA ILE A 238 -29.24 -31.93 -22.44
C ILE A 238 -28.93 -33.10 -23.37
N SER A 239 -27.88 -33.87 -23.07
CA SER A 239 -27.49 -35.04 -23.86
C SER A 239 -28.60 -36.10 -23.94
N GLN A 240 -29.26 -36.38 -22.80
CA GLN A 240 -30.37 -37.33 -22.74
C GLN A 240 -31.61 -36.84 -23.50
N LEU A 241 -31.99 -35.57 -23.31
CA LEU A 241 -33.15 -34.98 -23.99
C LEU A 241 -32.94 -34.86 -25.51
N MET A 242 -31.70 -34.65 -25.98
CA MET A 242 -31.38 -34.68 -27.41
C MET A 242 -31.55 -36.08 -28.01
N GLU A 243 -31.12 -37.14 -27.31
CA GLU A 243 -31.34 -38.52 -27.75
C GLU A 243 -32.83 -38.89 -27.76
N GLU A 244 -33.60 -38.45 -26.76
CA GLU A 244 -35.06 -38.63 -26.70
C GLU A 244 -35.79 -37.89 -27.83
N ALA A 245 -35.41 -36.63 -28.12
CA ALA A 245 -36.00 -35.84 -29.21
C ALA A 245 -35.67 -36.40 -30.61
N GLU A 246 -34.52 -37.05 -30.80
CA GLU A 246 -34.19 -37.73 -32.05
C GLU A 246 -35.02 -39.02 -32.22
N GLN A 247 -35.22 -39.79 -31.14
CA GLN A 247 -36.12 -40.95 -31.15
C GLN A 247 -37.59 -40.56 -31.37
N GLU A 248 -38.05 -39.46 -30.77
CA GLU A 248 -39.40 -38.90 -30.97
C GLU A 248 -39.62 -38.50 -32.43
N LYS A 249 -38.70 -37.74 -33.04
CA LYS A 249 -38.78 -37.37 -34.47
C LYS A 249 -38.70 -38.58 -35.41
N ALA A 250 -37.89 -39.59 -35.08
CA ALA A 250 -37.84 -40.83 -35.87
C ALA A 250 -39.15 -41.63 -35.80
N ALA A 251 -39.79 -41.69 -34.63
CA ALA A 251 -41.09 -42.35 -34.44
C ALA A 251 -42.24 -41.58 -35.12
N GLU A 252 -42.24 -40.25 -35.04
CA GLU A 252 -43.25 -39.41 -35.71
C GLU A 252 -43.12 -39.49 -37.23
N ALA A 253 -41.89 -39.47 -37.78
CA ALA A 253 -41.65 -39.66 -39.21
C ALA A 253 -42.12 -41.05 -39.70
N ALA A 254 -41.82 -42.12 -38.97
CA ALA A 254 -42.28 -43.46 -39.30
C ALA A 254 -43.82 -43.61 -39.20
N ALA A 255 -44.46 -42.91 -38.25
CA ALA A 255 -45.91 -42.87 -38.14
C ALA A 255 -46.56 -42.08 -39.30
N ALA A 256 -45.95 -40.98 -39.74
CA ALA A 256 -46.40 -40.21 -40.90
C ALA A 256 -46.24 -41.00 -42.22
N GLU A 257 -45.12 -41.71 -42.40
CA GLU A 257 -44.89 -42.60 -43.55
C GLU A 257 -45.90 -43.75 -43.57
N ALA A 258 -46.17 -44.38 -42.42
CA ALA A 258 -47.19 -45.42 -42.30
C ALA A 258 -48.62 -44.91 -42.58
N ALA A 259 -48.95 -43.68 -42.14
CA ALA A 259 -50.23 -43.06 -42.44
C ALA A 259 -50.40 -42.75 -43.94
N ALA A 260 -49.38 -42.19 -44.59
CA ALA A 260 -49.38 -41.94 -46.04
C ALA A 260 -49.46 -43.24 -46.86
N ALA A 261 -48.80 -44.31 -46.40
CA ALA A 261 -48.89 -45.65 -47.00
C ALA A 261 -50.29 -46.27 -46.83
N GLN A 262 -51.01 -45.96 -45.75
CA GLN A 262 -52.39 -46.40 -45.56
C GLN A 262 -53.38 -45.58 -46.42
N GLU A 263 -53.25 -44.25 -46.47
CA GLU A 263 -54.09 -43.37 -47.28
C GLU A 263 -53.98 -43.68 -48.78
N THR A 264 -52.77 -43.99 -49.27
CA THR A 264 -52.56 -44.44 -50.65
C THR A 264 -53.10 -45.84 -50.92
N ALA A 265 -53.13 -46.74 -49.93
CA ALA A 265 -53.74 -48.07 -50.06
C ALA A 265 -55.27 -48.02 -50.04
N GLU A 266 -55.88 -47.09 -49.29
CA GLU A 266 -57.33 -46.86 -49.27
C GLU A 266 -57.79 -46.17 -50.57
N ALA A 267 -57.05 -45.19 -51.08
CA ALA A 267 -57.31 -44.59 -52.40
C ALA A 267 -57.30 -45.64 -53.54
N ALA A 268 -56.36 -46.59 -53.49
CA ALA A 268 -56.28 -47.70 -54.45
C ALA A 268 -57.42 -48.75 -54.32
N GLN A 269 -58.31 -48.65 -53.32
CA GLN A 269 -59.52 -49.47 -53.24
C GLN A 269 -60.77 -48.80 -53.85
N ASP A 270 -60.87 -47.46 -53.84
CA ASP A 270 -62.04 -46.75 -54.38
C ASP A 270 -62.05 -46.68 -55.92
N GLU A 271 -60.87 -46.69 -56.58
CA GLU A 271 -60.80 -46.69 -58.06
C GLU A 271 -61.25 -48.02 -58.72
N ASN A 272 -61.50 -49.09 -57.95
CA ASN A 272 -61.88 -50.41 -58.49
C ASN A 272 -63.40 -50.55 -58.78
N THR A 273 -64.05 -49.47 -59.24
CA THR A 273 -65.48 -49.48 -59.64
C THR A 273 -65.79 -48.67 -60.91
N ASP A 274 -64.87 -48.56 -61.87
CA ASP A 274 -65.21 -48.50 -63.31
C ASP A 274 -63.96 -48.76 -64.20
N GLU A 275 -63.73 -50.01 -64.62
CA GLU A 275 -62.81 -50.36 -65.71
C GLU A 275 -63.56 -51.07 -66.85
N GLU A 276 -63.64 -50.41 -68.02
CA GLU A 276 -64.03 -51.03 -69.29
C GLU A 276 -63.17 -50.45 -70.44
N THR A 277 -61.96 -51.02 -70.61
CA THR A 277 -61.15 -51.02 -71.87
C THR A 277 -60.59 -49.65 -72.36
N ASP A 278 -59.48 -49.58 -73.11
CA ASP A 278 -58.95 -50.53 -74.11
C ASP A 278 -57.40 -50.45 -74.26
N VAL A 279 -56.82 -51.29 -75.12
CA VAL A 279 -55.40 -51.75 -75.07
C VAL A 279 -54.55 -51.36 -76.30
N VAL A 280 -53.32 -50.85 -76.05
CA VAL A 280 -52.07 -51.05 -76.84
C VAL A 280 -50.90 -50.61 -75.93
N ASP A 281 -49.87 -51.40 -75.59
CA ASP A 281 -48.98 -52.32 -76.34
C ASP A 281 -47.89 -51.62 -77.18
N GLU A 282 -46.60 -51.77 -76.80
CA GLU A 282 -45.59 -52.52 -77.60
C GLU A 282 -44.14 -52.39 -77.06
N SER A 283 -43.57 -53.51 -76.57
CA SER A 283 -42.11 -53.80 -76.41
C SER A 283 -41.25 -52.97 -75.40
N GLY A 284 -40.10 -53.46 -74.89
CA GLY A 284 -39.53 -54.80 -74.96
C GLY A 284 -38.13 -54.98 -74.32
N TYR A 285 -37.97 -56.03 -73.50
CA TYR A 285 -36.75 -56.80 -73.16
C TYR A 285 -35.41 -56.11 -72.75
N ALA A 286 -35.25 -55.96 -71.42
CA ALA A 286 -34.17 -56.49 -70.55
C ALA A 286 -32.64 -56.23 -70.74
N SER A 287 -31.97 -56.08 -69.57
CA SER A 287 -30.55 -56.43 -69.21
C SER A 287 -29.39 -55.66 -69.88
N GLU A 288 -28.28 -55.31 -69.21
CA GLU A 288 -27.86 -55.46 -67.79
C GLU A 288 -26.80 -54.38 -67.40
N ALA A 289 -26.15 -54.53 -66.23
CA ALA A 289 -25.22 -53.60 -65.57
C ALA A 289 -23.89 -53.26 -66.35
N GLN A 290 -22.98 -52.36 -65.94
CA GLN A 290 -22.70 -51.75 -64.62
C GLN A 290 -21.78 -50.48 -64.70
N ASP A 291 -21.86 -49.62 -63.66
CA ASP A 291 -20.77 -48.90 -62.95
C ASP A 291 -20.14 -47.54 -63.36
N THR A 292 -19.78 -46.80 -62.28
CA THR A 292 -18.80 -45.69 -62.10
C THR A 292 -18.91 -44.32 -62.79
N SER A 293 -18.84 -43.27 -61.93
CA SER A 293 -18.27 -41.90 -62.09
C SER A 293 -18.81 -40.97 -63.20
N SER A 294 -19.32 -39.75 -62.96
CA SER A 294 -18.86 -38.62 -62.12
C SER A 294 -17.49 -38.04 -62.55
N GLY A 295 -17.36 -36.78 -62.98
CA GLY A 295 -18.37 -35.73 -63.23
C GLY A 295 -17.77 -34.48 -63.93
N SER A 296 -18.60 -33.70 -64.64
CA SER A 296 -18.24 -32.45 -65.39
C SER A 296 -18.34 -31.21 -64.47
N GLU A 297 -17.48 -30.18 -64.55
CA GLU A 297 -17.40 -29.10 -65.59
C GLU A 297 -18.75 -28.38 -65.78
N ASP A 298 -18.93 -27.06 -65.68
CA ASP A 298 -18.07 -25.88 -65.44
C ASP A 298 -18.96 -24.80 -64.72
N THR A 299 -18.70 -23.50 -64.44
CA THR A 299 -17.86 -22.45 -65.06
C THR A 299 -17.26 -21.44 -64.06
N THR A 300 -16.36 -20.62 -64.60
CA THR A 300 -15.87 -19.28 -64.19
C THR A 300 -16.99 -18.26 -63.82
N TYR A 301 -16.75 -17.12 -63.17
CA TYR A 301 -15.73 -16.05 -63.35
C TYR A 301 -15.51 -15.25 -62.02
N THR A 302 -14.41 -14.52 -61.70
CA THR A 302 -12.99 -14.39 -62.15
C THR A 302 -12.27 -13.45 -61.15
N GLU A 303 -10.97 -13.68 -60.89
CA GLU A 303 -9.82 -12.71 -60.81
C GLU A 303 -9.97 -11.37 -60.03
N ASP A 304 -8.95 -10.75 -59.42
CA ASP A 304 -7.50 -10.97 -59.25
C ASP A 304 -7.05 -10.17 -57.97
N THR A 305 -5.81 -10.03 -57.48
CA THR A 305 -4.45 -10.15 -58.04
C THR A 305 -3.41 -10.49 -56.97
N SER A 306 -2.33 -11.19 -57.37
CA SER A 306 -0.95 -11.20 -56.81
C SER A 306 -0.73 -11.49 -55.31
N SER A 307 0.02 -12.52 -54.88
CA SER A 307 1.42 -12.90 -55.17
C SER A 307 2.46 -12.01 -54.46
N THR A 308 3.55 -12.51 -53.85
CA THR A 308 4.07 -13.91 -53.77
C THR A 308 5.09 -14.05 -52.61
N ASP A 309 5.34 -15.30 -52.20
CA ASP A 309 6.55 -15.87 -51.55
C ASP A 309 7.33 -15.08 -50.47
N SER A 310 7.50 -15.60 -49.24
CA SER A 310 8.24 -16.83 -48.86
C SER A 310 9.73 -16.73 -49.22
N SER A 311 10.65 -16.65 -48.25
CA SER A 311 11.49 -17.76 -47.74
C SER A 311 12.79 -17.13 -47.19
N ASP A 312 13.67 -17.74 -46.38
CA ASP A 312 13.69 -18.87 -45.42
C ASP A 312 15.11 -18.87 -44.77
N TYR A 313 15.35 -19.60 -43.66
CA TYR A 313 16.64 -19.72 -42.92
C TYR A 313 17.23 -18.42 -42.28
N SER A 314 18.05 -18.45 -41.20
CA SER A 314 18.24 -19.44 -40.11
C SER A 314 19.18 -18.91 -39.00
N GLU A 315 18.98 -19.42 -37.78
CA GLU A 315 19.98 -19.84 -36.77
C GLU A 315 21.31 -19.05 -36.52
N ASP A 316 21.39 -18.54 -35.28
CA ASP A 316 22.42 -18.88 -34.26
C ASP A 316 23.80 -18.14 -34.23
N THR A 317 24.44 -18.29 -33.07
CA THR A 317 25.73 -17.81 -32.55
C THR A 317 25.76 -16.33 -32.11
N SER A 318 26.23 -15.90 -30.92
CA SER A 318 26.91 -16.44 -29.71
C SER A 318 28.25 -15.72 -29.47
N SER A 319 28.55 -15.39 -28.20
CA SER A 319 29.85 -14.86 -27.69
C SER A 319 30.20 -13.41 -28.12
N ASP A 320 31.02 -12.60 -27.42
CA ASP A 320 31.59 -12.74 -26.06
C ASP A 320 32.00 -11.35 -25.46
N SER A 321 32.27 -11.36 -24.15
CA SER A 321 33.29 -10.59 -23.41
C SER A 321 33.56 -9.08 -23.61
N ALA A 322 33.37 -8.38 -22.48
CA ALA A 322 34.42 -7.66 -21.72
C ALA A 322 34.69 -6.13 -21.89
N THR A 323 34.48 -5.45 -20.76
CA THR A 323 35.32 -4.39 -20.14
C THR A 323 35.70 -3.11 -20.91
N ALA A 324 35.18 -1.98 -20.43
CA ALA A 324 35.91 -0.73 -20.23
C ALA A 324 35.29 0.04 -19.04
N GLU A 325 36.08 0.88 -18.35
CA GLU A 325 35.62 1.73 -17.23
C GLU A 325 35.49 3.21 -17.64
N GLU A 326 35.30 4.08 -16.64
CA GLU A 326 35.58 5.53 -16.60
C GLU A 326 34.44 6.54 -16.92
N THR A 327 33.83 7.02 -15.83
CA THR A 327 33.54 8.44 -15.50
C THR A 327 32.39 9.26 -16.14
N SER A 328 31.90 10.17 -15.29
CA SER A 328 31.39 11.53 -15.59
C SER A 328 29.96 11.73 -16.15
N SER A 329 29.04 12.00 -15.21
CA SER A 329 28.18 13.20 -15.09
C SER A 329 27.28 13.72 -16.25
N SER A 330 26.20 14.38 -15.82
CA SER A 330 25.30 15.30 -16.56
C SER A 330 24.37 14.73 -17.64
N SER A 331 23.18 14.36 -17.19
CA SER A 331 21.86 14.81 -17.67
C SER A 331 21.76 15.52 -19.04
N SER A 332 20.93 14.96 -19.94
CA SER A 332 19.66 15.61 -20.36
C SER A 332 18.78 14.71 -21.24
N ASP A 333 17.51 14.56 -20.86
CA ASP A 333 16.30 14.40 -21.68
C ASP A 333 16.22 13.36 -22.83
N THR A 334 15.35 12.35 -22.63
CA THR A 334 14.34 11.81 -23.59
C THR A 334 13.45 10.85 -22.77
N SER A 335 12.25 11.21 -22.29
CA SER A 335 10.96 11.49 -22.97
C SER A 335 9.99 10.29 -22.89
N SER A 336 8.68 10.58 -22.85
CA SER A 336 7.50 9.68 -22.93
C SER A 336 7.24 8.67 -21.78
N SER A 337 5.95 8.33 -21.62
CA SER A 337 5.33 7.21 -20.86
C SER A 337 5.58 7.16 -19.33
N GLU A 338 4.60 6.95 -18.44
CA GLU A 338 3.15 6.71 -18.59
C GLU A 338 2.33 7.57 -17.62
N THR A 339 1.09 7.91 -18.00
CA THR A 339 0.06 8.39 -17.05
C THR A 339 -0.55 7.20 -16.31
N SER A 340 0.26 6.54 -15.48
CA SER A 340 -0.12 5.32 -14.75
C SER A 340 -1.26 5.59 -13.77
N SER A 341 -2.49 5.31 -14.20
CA SER A 341 -3.71 5.36 -13.39
C SER A 341 -3.73 4.22 -12.36
N SER A 342 -2.87 4.33 -11.35
CA SER A 342 -2.90 3.47 -10.17
C SER A 342 -4.22 3.61 -9.41
N SER A 343 -4.51 2.63 -8.54
CA SER A 343 -5.62 2.70 -7.57
C SER A 343 -5.47 3.83 -6.53
N GLN A 344 -4.33 4.54 -6.52
CA GLN A 344 -3.95 5.58 -5.55
C GLN A 344 -4.22 7.01 -6.06
N GLY A 345 -4.62 7.17 -7.32
CA GLY A 345 -4.98 8.46 -7.91
C GLY A 345 -3.93 9.04 -8.87
N THR A 346 -4.10 10.32 -9.21
CA THR A 346 -3.26 11.06 -10.15
C THR A 346 -1.95 11.46 -9.47
N TYR A 347 -0.84 10.81 -9.81
CA TYR A 347 0.47 11.12 -9.25
C TYR A 347 0.91 12.57 -9.57
N LEU A 348 1.28 13.34 -8.55
CA LEU A 348 1.73 14.73 -8.67
C LEU A 348 3.26 14.87 -8.66
N GLY A 349 3.99 13.85 -8.21
CA GLY A 349 5.44 13.88 -7.99
C GLY A 349 5.85 13.54 -6.56
N ASN A 350 7.16 13.50 -6.33
CA ASN A 350 7.77 13.38 -5.00
C ASN A 350 7.96 14.78 -4.40
N PHE A 351 7.43 15.03 -3.21
CA PHE A 351 7.48 16.33 -2.53
C PHE A 351 8.21 16.24 -1.20
N LYS A 352 8.91 17.32 -0.85
CA LYS A 352 9.44 17.51 0.51
C LYS A 352 8.26 17.75 1.46
N LEU A 353 8.15 16.94 2.52
CA LEU A 353 7.16 17.16 3.58
C LEU A 353 7.80 17.91 4.75
N THR A 354 7.03 18.81 5.37
CA THR A 354 7.41 19.57 6.58
C THR A 354 6.22 19.69 7.55
N GLY A 355 6.47 19.72 8.86
CA GLY A 355 5.40 19.83 9.88
C GLY A 355 5.14 21.28 10.30
N TYR A 356 3.87 21.64 10.56
CA TYR A 356 3.51 22.96 11.13
C TYR A 356 2.36 22.89 12.15
N CYS A 357 2.30 23.85 13.08
CA CYS A 357 1.20 23.97 14.06
C CYS A 357 0.57 25.37 14.06
N ASN A 358 -0.64 25.50 14.61
CA ASN A 358 -1.35 26.78 14.82
C ASN A 358 -0.79 27.60 15.99
N CYS A 359 0.53 27.57 16.11
CA CYS A 359 1.37 28.11 17.15
C CYS A 359 2.05 29.38 16.60
N ALA A 360 2.26 30.40 17.44
CA ALA A 360 2.77 31.70 16.98
C ALA A 360 4.19 31.62 16.36
N GLN A 361 4.95 30.57 16.63
CA GLN A 361 6.29 30.34 16.05
C GLN A 361 6.24 29.78 14.62
N CYS A 362 5.25 28.97 14.24
CA CYS A 362 5.10 28.47 12.87
C CYS A 362 4.21 29.39 12.00
N CYS A 363 3.10 29.91 12.55
CA CYS A 363 2.12 30.70 11.79
C CYS A 363 2.22 32.22 12.02
N GLY A 364 3.18 32.71 12.82
CA GLY A 364 3.33 34.13 13.17
C GLY A 364 2.22 34.71 14.08
N THR A 365 1.11 33.99 14.25
CA THR A 365 -0.01 34.28 15.15
C THR A 365 -0.71 32.96 15.48
N ALA A 366 -1.17 32.78 16.71
CA ALA A 366 -1.77 31.54 17.19
C ALA A 366 -3.31 31.56 17.12
N GLY A 367 -3.91 30.41 16.81
CA GLY A 367 -5.36 30.19 16.85
C GLY A 367 -6.14 30.62 15.59
N ASN A 368 -5.46 30.82 14.46
CA ASN A 368 -6.11 31.22 13.20
C ASN A 368 -6.84 30.05 12.51
N ALA A 369 -7.79 30.38 11.63
CA ALA A 369 -8.32 29.44 10.65
C ALA A 369 -7.35 29.31 9.45
N THR A 370 -7.46 28.23 8.69
CA THR A 370 -6.71 28.04 7.43
C THR A 370 -7.14 29.04 6.35
N ALA A 371 -6.37 29.17 5.27
CA ALA A 371 -6.75 30.01 4.12
C ALA A 371 -8.10 29.63 3.45
N SER A 372 -8.56 28.38 3.57
CA SER A 372 -9.91 27.96 3.17
C SER A 372 -11.03 28.37 4.14
N GLY A 373 -10.68 28.97 5.30
CA GLY A 373 -11.62 29.37 6.35
C GLY A 373 -12.00 28.26 7.33
N THR A 374 -11.33 27.11 7.29
CA THR A 374 -11.61 25.97 8.18
C THR A 374 -10.73 25.96 9.42
N THR A 375 -11.15 25.26 10.48
CA THR A 375 -10.24 24.94 11.60
C THR A 375 -9.25 23.85 11.14
N PRO A 376 -7.94 24.04 11.28
CA PRO A 376 -6.96 23.01 10.93
C PRO A 376 -7.04 21.81 11.88
N VAL A 377 -6.92 20.59 11.34
CA VAL A 377 -7.02 19.33 12.09
C VAL A 377 -5.90 18.37 11.67
N ALA A 378 -5.21 17.78 12.67
CA ALA A 378 -4.12 16.84 12.43
C ALA A 378 -4.62 15.58 11.72
N GLY A 379 -3.81 15.03 10.81
CA GLY A 379 -4.22 13.91 9.95
C GLY A 379 -5.28 14.25 8.89
N ARG A 380 -5.62 15.54 8.71
CA ARG A 380 -6.65 16.00 7.75
C ARG A 380 -6.18 17.19 6.92
N THR A 381 -5.60 18.20 7.56
CA THR A 381 -5.25 19.49 6.95
C THR A 381 -3.82 19.49 6.42
N VAL A 382 -3.62 19.97 5.20
CA VAL A 382 -2.29 20.31 4.64
C VAL A 382 -2.30 21.67 3.96
N ALA A 383 -1.12 22.29 3.93
CA ALA A 383 -0.86 23.51 3.17
C ALA A 383 -0.01 23.20 1.94
N MET A 384 -0.47 23.61 0.75
CA MET A 384 0.23 23.36 -0.51
C MET A 384 -0.07 24.47 -1.52
N ALA A 385 0.96 25.06 -2.13
CA ALA A 385 0.78 26.04 -3.20
C ALA A 385 0.55 25.34 -4.56
N GLY A 386 -0.30 25.95 -5.41
CA GLY A 386 -0.57 25.47 -6.77
C GLY A 386 -1.69 24.43 -6.89
N VAL A 387 -2.22 23.92 -5.79
CA VAL A 387 -3.35 22.97 -5.75
C VAL A 387 -4.61 23.67 -5.17
N PRO A 388 -5.82 23.48 -5.73
CA PRO A 388 -7.04 24.07 -5.20
C PRO A 388 -7.38 23.62 -3.76
N PHE A 389 -8.01 24.49 -2.98
CA PHE A 389 -8.58 24.09 -1.68
C PHE A 389 -9.70 23.05 -1.86
N GLY A 390 -9.74 22.07 -0.95
CA GLY A 390 -10.66 20.93 -0.99
C GLY A 390 -10.13 19.72 -1.75
N THR A 391 -9.07 19.87 -2.57
CA THR A 391 -8.40 18.73 -3.22
C THR A 391 -7.87 17.75 -2.17
N LYS A 392 -8.05 16.44 -2.43
CA LYS A 392 -7.57 15.38 -1.55
C LYS A 392 -6.25 14.81 -2.05
N LEU A 393 -5.31 14.65 -1.12
CA LEU A 393 -3.97 14.13 -1.39
C LEU A 393 -3.74 12.87 -0.57
N LEU A 394 -3.37 11.78 -1.23
CA LEU A 394 -2.81 10.60 -0.59
C LEU A 394 -1.30 10.81 -0.42
N ILE A 395 -0.82 10.76 0.82
CA ILE A 395 0.60 10.92 1.20
C ILE A 395 0.90 9.91 2.29
N ASN A 396 1.89 9.02 2.08
CA ASN A 396 2.26 7.95 3.03
C ASN A 396 1.03 7.17 3.57
N GLY A 397 0.12 6.78 2.66
CA GLY A 397 -1.12 6.07 2.97
C GLY A 397 -2.25 6.88 3.62
N ASN A 398 -1.99 8.14 4.02
CA ASN A 398 -2.96 9.01 4.69
C ASN A 398 -3.62 9.98 3.71
N VAL A 399 -4.93 10.20 3.86
CA VAL A 399 -5.73 11.07 2.97
C VAL A 399 -5.95 12.45 3.58
N TYR A 400 -5.09 13.38 3.17
CA TYR A 400 -5.17 14.79 3.54
C TYR A 400 -6.10 15.57 2.60
N THR A 401 -6.41 16.81 2.98
CA THR A 401 -7.20 17.78 2.22
C THR A 401 -6.45 19.11 2.22
N VAL A 402 -6.21 19.68 1.03
CA VAL A 402 -5.56 20.99 0.89
C VAL A 402 -6.52 22.05 1.39
N GLU A 403 -6.14 22.75 2.46
CA GLU A 403 -7.00 23.73 3.13
C GLU A 403 -6.28 25.05 3.44
N ASP A 404 -4.95 25.08 3.29
CA ASP A 404 -4.13 26.22 3.70
C ASP A 404 -3.07 26.56 2.64
N LEU A 405 -2.51 27.77 2.71
CA LEU A 405 -1.51 28.23 1.76
C LEU A 405 -0.10 27.82 2.19
N GLY A 406 0.41 26.73 1.61
CA GLY A 406 1.82 26.36 1.73
C GLY A 406 2.74 27.38 1.03
N THR A 407 4.04 27.29 1.28
CA THR A 407 5.00 28.16 0.56
C THR A 407 5.11 27.78 -0.94
N PRO A 408 5.75 28.56 -1.83
CA PRO A 408 5.79 28.25 -3.27
C PRO A 408 6.79 27.13 -3.64
N TYR A 409 6.35 26.20 -4.50
CA TYR A 409 7.11 25.09 -5.14
C TYR A 409 7.72 23.99 -4.23
N GLY A 410 7.34 22.74 -4.51
CA GLY A 410 8.16 21.55 -4.20
C GLY A 410 7.98 20.90 -2.82
N HIS A 411 7.03 21.39 -2.01
CA HIS A 411 6.73 20.83 -0.68
C HIS A 411 5.23 20.78 -0.37
N VAL A 412 4.92 20.05 0.70
CA VAL A 412 3.61 20.03 1.35
C VAL A 412 3.82 20.17 2.85
N ASP A 413 3.20 21.17 3.47
CA ASP A 413 3.26 21.37 4.91
C ASP A 413 2.10 20.63 5.58
N ILE A 414 2.39 19.66 6.45
CA ILE A 414 1.40 18.84 7.15
C ILE A 414 1.06 19.46 8.49
N TYR A 415 -0.24 19.63 8.75
CA TYR A 415 -0.70 20.20 10.01
C TYR A 415 -0.62 19.19 11.16
N CYS A 416 0.10 19.59 12.20
CA CYS A 416 0.31 18.90 13.46
C CYS A 416 -0.49 19.57 14.58
N SER A 417 -0.95 18.79 15.56
CA SER A 417 -1.72 19.31 16.70
C SER A 417 -0.88 20.15 17.68
N SER A 418 0.45 19.95 17.71
CA SER A 418 1.38 20.61 18.64
C SER A 418 2.71 21.00 17.99
N HIS A 419 3.50 21.85 18.65
CA HIS A 419 4.81 22.29 18.16
C HIS A 419 5.89 21.21 18.28
N SER A 420 5.83 20.39 19.33
CA SER A 420 6.67 19.20 19.46
C SER A 420 6.41 18.21 18.32
N GLU A 421 5.15 17.94 17.99
CA GLU A 421 4.77 17.07 16.87
C GLU A 421 5.22 17.62 15.51
N ALA A 422 5.10 18.94 15.29
CA ALA A 422 5.60 19.60 14.08
C ALA A 422 7.13 19.51 13.94
N LEU A 423 7.86 19.55 15.05
CA LEU A 423 9.32 19.36 15.07
C LEU A 423 9.72 17.88 14.89
N SER A 424 9.05 16.94 15.57
CA SER A 424 9.29 15.49 15.44
C SER A 424 8.95 14.95 14.04
N PHE A 425 7.98 15.55 13.35
CA PHE A 425 7.70 15.23 11.95
C PHE A 425 8.93 15.47 11.04
N GLY A 426 9.70 16.51 11.35
CA GLY A 426 10.98 16.81 10.69
C GLY A 426 10.85 17.23 9.23
N LEU A 427 11.83 16.82 8.42
CA LEU A 427 11.85 16.99 6.97
C LEU A 427 11.88 15.59 6.35
N GLN A 428 10.87 15.28 5.54
CA GLN A 428 10.74 13.99 4.85
C GLN A 428 10.55 14.21 3.34
N TYR A 429 10.53 13.13 2.57
CA TYR A 429 10.17 13.12 1.15
C TYR A 429 9.16 12.00 0.90
N ALA A 430 8.12 12.27 0.12
CA ALA A 430 7.06 11.31 -0.18
C ALA A 430 6.45 11.53 -1.55
N ASP A 431 5.98 10.44 -2.15
CA ASP A 431 5.17 10.47 -3.37
C ASP A 431 3.75 10.94 -3.02
N VAL A 432 3.27 11.95 -3.74
CA VAL A 432 1.97 12.58 -3.51
C VAL A 432 1.04 12.27 -4.68
N TYR A 433 -0.16 11.76 -4.37
CA TYR A 433 -1.18 11.46 -5.36
C TYR A 433 -2.44 12.28 -5.09
N GLN A 434 -2.96 12.96 -6.11
CA GLN A 434 -4.27 13.58 -6.06
C GLN A 434 -5.36 12.53 -6.24
N LEU A 435 -6.26 12.43 -5.26
CA LEU A 435 -7.49 11.68 -5.40
C LEU A 435 -8.50 12.49 -6.21
N ASN A 436 -9.19 11.81 -7.14
CA ASN A 436 -10.18 12.39 -8.07
C ASN A 436 -11.58 12.43 -7.45
#